data_AF-A0A2E8JR95-F1
#
_entry.id   AF-A0A2E8JR95-F1
#
_cell.length_a   1.000
_cell.length_b   1.000
_cell.length_c   1.000
_cell.angle_alpha   90.00
_cell.angle_beta   90.00
_cell.angle_gamma   90.00
#
_symmetry.space_group_name_H-M   'P 1'
#
loop_
_entity.id
_entity.type
_entity.pdbx_description
1 polymer ?
#
loop_
_entity_poly.entity_id
_entity_poly.type
_entity_poly.pdbx_seq_one_letter_code
_entity_poly.pdbx_strand_id
1 'polypeptide(L)'
;MDFNVNKRTPLPASMMPTAGKLETKPFKKWFEGSKVLCQSGQPLIVYHGTDAQFSAFDQDKAWRSGGDDAGFYFTPNAALAKQYGANVLDCYLAVKNPKYVGQDEIEYLSFADKADLELKGFDGLIAKDETGNITEVVAFFPTQIKSATANNGAFDPNNPCLAE
;
A
#
# COMPACT_ATOMS: atom_id res chain seq x y z
N MET A 1 -5.83 36.50 -21.65
CA MET A 1 -6.87 35.82 -20.85
C MET A 1 -6.17 34.68 -20.15
N ASP A 2 -5.77 34.93 -18.90
CA ASP A 2 -4.95 34.02 -18.12
C ASP A 2 -5.84 32.99 -17.43
N PHE A 3 -5.75 31.73 -17.85
CA PHE A 3 -6.42 30.62 -17.17
C PHE A 3 -5.54 30.13 -16.03
N ASN A 4 -5.88 30.66 -14.85
CA ASN A 4 -5.19 30.47 -13.59
C ASN A 4 -5.57 29.12 -12.95
N VAL A 5 -4.52 28.36 -12.59
CA VAL A 5 -4.43 27.23 -11.64
C VAL A 5 -5.41 26.06 -11.77
N ASN A 6 -4.88 24.93 -12.27
CA ASN A 6 -5.36 23.58 -11.95
C ASN A 6 -5.40 23.39 -10.43
N LYS A 7 -6.56 23.60 -9.80
CA LYS A 7 -6.81 23.19 -8.42
C LYS A 7 -6.84 21.66 -8.40
N ARG A 8 -5.68 21.06 -8.11
CA ARG A 8 -5.58 19.66 -7.69
C ARG A 8 -6.54 19.47 -6.53
N THR A 9 -7.62 18.73 -6.73
CA THR A 9 -8.61 18.44 -5.69
C THR A 9 -7.87 17.76 -4.55
N PRO A 10 -7.76 18.36 -3.35
CA PRO A 10 -7.14 17.70 -2.23
C PRO A 10 -7.96 16.46 -1.88
N LEU A 11 -7.29 15.38 -1.49
CA LEU A 11 -7.97 14.26 -0.86
C LEU A 11 -8.76 14.78 0.36
N PRO A 12 -9.98 14.26 0.61
CA PRO A 12 -10.80 14.73 1.72
C PRO A 12 -10.02 14.63 3.04
N ALA A 13 -10.15 15.65 3.89
CA ALA A 13 -9.38 15.78 5.14
C ALA A 13 -9.56 14.59 6.12
N SER A 14 -10.63 13.81 5.97
CA SER A 14 -10.87 12.56 6.71
C SER A 14 -10.01 11.38 6.27
N MET A 15 -9.28 11.52 5.16
CA MET A 15 -8.30 10.55 4.64
C MET A 15 -6.87 11.04 4.82
N MET A 16 -6.65 12.12 5.59
CA MET A 16 -5.33 12.48 6.05
C MET A 16 -5.08 11.76 7.39
N PRO A 17 -3.89 11.16 7.59
CA PRO A 17 -3.49 10.78 8.94
C PRO A 17 -3.49 12.05 9.79
N THR A 18 -3.65 11.92 11.10
CA THR A 18 -3.32 13.03 12.02
C THR A 18 -1.93 13.52 11.65
N ALA A 19 -1.83 14.74 11.09
CA ALA A 19 -0.63 15.26 10.43
C ALA A 19 0.64 15.16 11.30
N GLY A 20 0.50 15.10 12.62
CA GLY A 20 1.60 14.87 13.55
C GLY A 20 2.29 13.50 13.44
N LYS A 21 1.60 12.42 13.05
CA LYS A 21 2.18 11.06 12.99
C LYS A 21 3.21 10.91 11.86
N LEU A 22 2.94 11.52 10.70
CA LEU A 22 3.85 11.47 9.54
C LEU A 22 5.16 12.24 9.77
N GLU A 23 5.14 13.24 10.66
CA GLU A 23 6.32 14.06 10.92
C GLU A 23 7.30 13.43 11.91
N THR A 24 6.90 12.33 12.55
CA THR A 24 7.71 11.62 13.54
C THR A 24 8.94 10.96 12.91
N LYS A 25 10.03 10.85 13.69
CA LYS A 25 11.25 10.16 13.26
C LYS A 25 11.00 8.69 12.88
N PRO A 26 10.19 7.91 13.63
CA PRO A 26 9.91 6.51 13.27
C PRO A 26 9.21 6.39 11.92
N PHE A 27 8.14 7.16 11.68
CA PHE A 27 7.46 7.15 10.39
C PHE A 27 8.42 7.48 9.25
N LYS A 28 9.16 8.59 9.37
CA LYS A 28 10.11 9.04 8.34
C LYS A 28 11.15 7.96 8.03
N LYS A 29 11.72 7.32 9.05
CA LYS A 29 12.72 6.26 8.88
C LYS A 29 12.14 5.01 8.20
N TRP A 30 10.97 4.57 8.64
CA TRP A 30 10.32 3.39 8.06
C TRP A 30 9.92 3.62 6.60
N PHE A 31 9.27 4.76 6.33
CA PHE A 31 8.72 5.11 5.04
C PHE A 31 9.77 5.66 4.04
N GLU A 32 10.98 5.99 4.51
CA GLU A 32 12.07 6.53 3.68
C GLU A 32 12.30 5.67 2.43
N GLY A 33 12.24 6.32 1.27
CA GLY A 33 12.46 5.70 -0.04
C GLY A 33 11.20 5.10 -0.68
N SER A 34 10.08 5.00 0.05
CA SER A 34 8.84 4.44 -0.48
C SER A 34 8.37 5.15 -1.76
N LYS A 35 7.83 4.38 -2.69
CA LYS A 35 7.24 4.85 -3.95
C LYS A 35 5.71 4.91 -3.91
N VAL A 36 5.10 4.53 -2.78
CA VAL A 36 3.64 4.58 -2.59
C VAL A 36 3.25 5.99 -2.15
N LEU A 37 3.36 6.91 -3.10
CA LEU A 37 3.13 8.34 -2.93
C LEU A 37 1.96 8.78 -3.82
N CYS A 38 1.22 9.77 -3.36
CA CYS A 38 0.27 10.47 -4.22
C CYS A 38 1.02 11.43 -5.17
N GLN A 39 0.32 12.00 -6.15
CA GLN A 39 0.94 12.91 -7.13
C GLN A 39 1.58 14.18 -6.53
N SER A 40 1.22 14.57 -5.30
CA SER A 40 1.88 15.68 -4.59
C SER A 40 3.17 15.26 -3.86
N GLY A 41 3.53 13.98 -3.88
CA GLY A 41 4.69 13.42 -3.20
C GLY A 41 4.47 13.08 -1.72
N GLN A 42 3.24 13.22 -1.21
CA GLN A 42 2.90 12.80 0.15
C GLN A 42 2.62 11.30 0.22
N PRO A 43 2.83 10.65 1.38
CA PRO A 43 2.44 9.25 1.60
C PRO A 43 0.98 9.00 1.18
N LEU A 44 0.76 8.01 0.34
CA LEU A 44 -0.58 7.62 -0.11
C LEU A 44 -1.18 6.60 0.85
N ILE A 45 -2.39 6.84 1.32
CA ILE A 45 -3.20 5.80 1.97
C ILE A 45 -3.77 4.89 0.89
N VAL A 46 -3.59 3.59 1.09
CA VAL A 46 -4.19 2.54 0.28
C VAL A 46 -4.96 1.58 1.17
N TYR A 47 -5.86 0.81 0.57
CA TYR A 47 -6.84 0.01 1.28
C TYR A 47 -6.73 -1.47 0.96
N HIS A 48 -6.88 -2.31 1.98
CA HIS A 48 -6.99 -3.76 1.86
C HIS A 48 -8.32 -4.22 2.43
N GLY A 49 -9.12 -4.92 1.63
CA GLY A 49 -10.38 -5.52 2.07
C GLY A 49 -10.20 -6.94 2.56
N THR A 50 -10.83 -7.29 3.68
CA THR A 50 -10.74 -8.64 4.26
C THR A 50 -11.91 -8.91 5.20
N ASP A 51 -12.37 -10.16 5.27
CA ASP A 51 -13.31 -10.61 6.30
C ASP A 51 -12.60 -11.07 7.58
N ALA A 52 -11.28 -11.24 7.53
CA ALA A 52 -10.48 -11.71 8.65
C ALA A 52 -10.23 -10.61 9.68
N GLN A 53 -10.02 -11.03 10.93
CA GLN A 53 -9.50 -10.18 11.99
C GLN A 53 -8.09 -10.65 12.36
N PHE A 54 -7.11 -9.75 12.26
CA PHE A 54 -5.72 -10.02 12.57
C PHE A 54 -4.99 -8.73 12.97
N SER A 55 -3.85 -8.87 13.64
CA SER A 55 -2.99 -7.76 14.04
C SER A 55 -1.79 -7.56 13.12
N ALA A 56 -1.44 -8.55 12.30
CA ALA A 56 -0.32 -8.51 11.36
C ALA A 56 -0.63 -9.30 10.09
N PHE A 57 -0.14 -8.82 8.95
CA PHE A 57 -0.13 -9.61 7.72
C PHE A 57 0.82 -10.79 7.87
N ASP A 58 0.47 -11.91 7.27
CA ASP A 58 1.21 -13.16 7.40
C ASP A 58 1.35 -13.76 6.00
N GLN A 59 2.60 -14.02 5.59
CA GLN A 59 2.91 -14.52 4.25
C GLN A 59 2.32 -15.92 4.03
N ASP A 60 2.21 -16.72 5.09
CA ASP A 60 1.63 -18.06 5.04
C ASP A 60 0.09 -18.03 4.97
N LYS A 61 -0.51 -16.85 5.22
CA LYS A 61 -1.97 -16.61 5.16
C LYS A 61 -2.36 -15.64 4.07
N ALA A 62 -1.46 -15.29 3.15
CA ALA A 62 -1.74 -14.38 2.06
C ALA A 62 -2.70 -14.97 1.01
N TRP A 63 -3.43 -16.05 1.29
CA TRP A 63 -4.18 -16.85 0.32
C TRP A 63 -5.43 -16.15 -0.24
N ARG A 64 -5.46 -15.94 -1.56
CA ARG A 64 -6.70 -15.77 -2.34
C ARG A 64 -7.38 -17.11 -2.60
N SER A 65 -8.71 -17.11 -2.55
CA SER A 65 -9.52 -18.27 -2.93
C SER A 65 -9.27 -18.64 -4.40
N GLY A 66 -8.43 -19.66 -4.62
CA GLY A 66 -8.19 -20.27 -5.93
C GLY A 66 -6.79 -20.10 -6.53
N GLY A 67 -5.76 -19.63 -5.80
CA GLY A 67 -4.41 -19.48 -6.38
C GLY A 67 -3.24 -19.40 -5.40
N ASP A 68 -2.03 -19.50 -5.97
CA ASP A 68 -0.73 -19.32 -5.30
C ASP A 68 -0.47 -17.83 -5.07
N ASP A 69 -0.95 -17.31 -3.95
CA ASP A 69 -0.91 -15.87 -3.73
C ASP A 69 0.49 -15.35 -3.40
N ALA A 70 0.89 -14.28 -4.08
CA ALA A 70 2.27 -13.83 -4.15
C ALA A 70 2.54 -12.52 -3.39
N GLY A 71 1.56 -12.00 -2.66
CA GLY A 71 1.76 -10.79 -1.85
C GLY A 71 0.49 -10.25 -1.23
N PHE A 72 0.57 -9.01 -0.76
CA PHE A 72 -0.54 -8.31 -0.12
C PHE A 72 -1.02 -7.18 -1.02
N TYR A 73 -2.29 -7.24 -1.42
CA TYR A 73 -2.88 -6.36 -2.43
C TYR A 73 -3.57 -5.18 -1.78
N PHE A 74 -3.34 -4.00 -2.37
CA PHE A 74 -3.93 -2.75 -1.91
C PHE A 74 -4.36 -1.89 -3.09
N THR A 75 -5.40 -1.10 -2.90
CA THR A 75 -5.86 -0.11 -3.88
C THR A 75 -6.16 1.22 -3.18
N PRO A 76 -5.91 2.39 -3.80
CA PRO A 76 -6.38 3.66 -3.25
C PRO A 76 -7.92 3.82 -3.33
N ASN A 77 -8.63 2.92 -4.01
CA ASN A 77 -10.08 2.92 -4.07
C ASN A 77 -10.70 2.09 -2.92
N ALA A 78 -11.08 2.76 -1.83
CA ALA A 78 -11.72 2.10 -0.68
C ALA A 78 -13.01 1.34 -1.02
N ALA A 79 -13.78 1.80 -2.02
CA ALA A 79 -15.01 1.12 -2.44
C ALA A 79 -14.71 -0.19 -3.16
N LEU A 80 -13.63 -0.25 -3.94
CA LEU A 80 -13.14 -1.49 -4.55
C LEU A 80 -12.59 -2.44 -3.48
N ALA A 81 -11.77 -1.94 -2.54
CA ALA A 81 -11.26 -2.77 -1.45
C ALA A 81 -12.39 -3.44 -0.66
N LYS A 82 -13.48 -2.72 -0.38
CA LYS A 82 -14.66 -3.26 0.32
C LYS A 82 -15.33 -4.46 -0.37
N GLN A 83 -15.09 -4.69 -1.66
CA GLN A 83 -15.61 -5.86 -2.36
C GLN A 83 -14.92 -7.17 -1.92
N TYR A 84 -13.73 -7.07 -1.30
CA TYR A 84 -12.94 -8.21 -0.84
C TYR A 84 -13.17 -8.57 0.63
N GLY A 85 -14.04 -7.83 1.33
CA GLY A 85 -14.45 -8.17 2.69
C GLY A 85 -15.11 -7.02 3.44
N ALA A 86 -15.80 -7.36 4.52
CA ALA A 86 -16.53 -6.42 5.35
C ALA A 86 -15.61 -5.42 6.08
N ASN A 87 -14.37 -5.81 6.38
CA ASN A 87 -13.37 -4.93 6.97
C ASN A 87 -12.50 -4.30 5.87
N VAL A 88 -12.26 -3.00 5.98
CA VAL A 88 -11.35 -2.26 5.09
C VAL A 88 -10.25 -1.65 5.93
N LEU A 89 -9.03 -2.13 5.75
CA LEU A 89 -7.83 -1.63 6.43
C LEU A 89 -7.23 -0.49 5.62
N ASP A 90 -6.99 0.65 6.27
CA ASP A 90 -6.26 1.79 5.71
C ASP A 90 -4.76 1.66 6.07
N CYS A 91 -3.89 1.70 5.08
CA CYS A 91 -2.47 1.38 5.26
C CYS A 91 -1.55 2.40 4.56
N TYR A 92 -0.40 2.62 5.18
CA TYR A 92 0.80 3.06 4.50
C TYR A 92 1.62 1.86 4.08
N LEU A 93 2.31 2.00 2.95
CA LEU A 93 3.19 0.98 2.41
C LEU A 93 4.61 1.50 2.22
N ALA A 94 5.59 0.84 2.84
CA ALA A 94 7.01 1.11 2.66
C ALA A 94 7.63 0.26 1.54
N VAL A 95 7.05 0.31 0.34
CA VAL A 95 7.56 -0.35 -0.88
C VAL A 95 8.57 0.58 -1.56
N LYS A 96 9.86 0.23 -1.50
CA LYS A 96 10.99 1.12 -1.82
C LYS A 96 11.56 0.89 -3.21
N ASN A 97 11.55 -0.36 -3.69
CA ASN A 97 12.00 -0.76 -5.01
C ASN A 97 10.91 -1.57 -5.74
N PRO A 98 9.80 -0.92 -6.15
CA PRO A 98 8.76 -1.62 -6.88
C PRO A 98 9.16 -1.88 -8.33
N LYS A 99 8.63 -2.95 -8.91
CA LYS A 99 8.47 -3.02 -10.37
C LYS A 99 7.16 -2.30 -10.75
N TYR A 100 7.24 -1.38 -11.71
CA TYR A 100 6.04 -0.79 -12.30
C TYR A 100 5.51 -1.71 -13.39
N VAL A 101 4.21 -1.99 -13.33
CA VAL A 101 3.57 -3.04 -14.13
C VAL A 101 2.20 -2.59 -14.64
N GLY A 102 1.68 -3.29 -15.65
CA GLY A 102 0.27 -3.20 -16.03
C GLY A 102 -0.66 -3.87 -15.01
N GLN A 103 -1.95 -3.59 -15.09
CA GLN A 103 -2.94 -4.22 -14.19
C GLN A 103 -3.02 -5.74 -14.40
N ASP A 104 -2.92 -6.20 -15.66
CA ASP A 104 -2.93 -7.61 -16.01
C ASP A 104 -1.77 -8.38 -15.32
N GLU A 105 -0.59 -7.78 -15.19
CA GLU A 105 0.56 -8.41 -14.51
C GLU A 105 0.31 -8.63 -13.00
N ILE A 106 -0.53 -7.81 -12.38
CA ILE A 106 -0.91 -7.97 -10.96
C ILE A 106 -1.95 -9.09 -10.80
N GLU A 107 -2.90 -9.18 -11.74
CA GLU A 107 -3.96 -10.19 -11.72
C GLU A 107 -3.42 -11.63 -11.86
N TYR A 108 -2.37 -11.81 -12.67
CA TYR A 108 -1.77 -13.12 -12.93
C TYR A 108 -0.48 -13.40 -12.15
N LEU A 109 -0.17 -12.59 -11.13
CA LEU A 109 1.05 -12.76 -10.34
C LEU A 109 1.03 -14.11 -9.60
N SER A 110 1.98 -14.99 -9.94
CA SER A 110 2.18 -16.26 -9.23
C SER A 110 3.28 -16.17 -8.16
N PHE A 111 3.33 -17.16 -7.26
CA PHE A 111 4.43 -17.30 -6.30
C PHE A 111 5.80 -17.36 -6.98
N ALA A 112 5.93 -18.06 -8.12
CA ALA A 112 7.18 -18.15 -8.87
C ALA A 112 7.60 -16.79 -9.45
N ASP A 113 6.65 -16.04 -9.99
CA ASP A 113 6.90 -14.69 -10.51
C ASP A 113 7.37 -13.75 -9.39
N LYS A 114 6.72 -13.80 -8.23
CA LYS A 114 7.14 -13.03 -7.06
C LYS A 114 8.54 -13.41 -6.61
N ALA A 115 8.84 -14.70 -6.49
CA ALA A 115 10.18 -15.16 -6.09
C ALA A 115 11.26 -14.66 -7.07
N ASP A 116 10.99 -14.70 -8.37
CA ASP A 116 11.87 -14.15 -9.40
C ASP A 116 12.06 -12.64 -9.30
N LEU A 117 11.00 -11.89 -8.95
CA LEU A 117 11.05 -10.45 -8.73
C LEU A 117 11.84 -10.09 -7.48
N GLU A 118 11.66 -10.85 -6.39
CA GLU A 118 12.45 -10.71 -5.16
C GLU A 118 13.94 -10.98 -5.41
N LEU A 119 14.28 -12.03 -6.18
CA LEU A 119 15.66 -12.31 -6.57
C LEU A 119 16.28 -11.19 -7.41
N LYS A 120 15.46 -10.47 -8.19
CA LYS A 120 15.87 -9.27 -8.93
C LYS A 120 15.92 -8.01 -8.05
N GLY A 121 15.59 -8.14 -6.77
CA GLY A 121 15.65 -7.08 -5.77
C GLY A 121 14.39 -6.22 -5.67
N PHE A 122 13.29 -6.59 -6.33
CA PHE A 122 12.02 -5.88 -6.19
C PHE A 122 11.35 -6.25 -4.87
N ASP A 123 10.73 -5.27 -4.22
CA ASP A 123 10.02 -5.44 -2.94
C ASP A 123 8.51 -5.23 -3.07
N GLY A 124 8.00 -5.09 -4.29
CA GLY A 124 6.58 -4.97 -4.57
C GLY A 124 6.28 -4.64 -6.03
N LEU A 125 5.00 -4.50 -6.33
CA LEU A 125 4.49 -4.06 -7.62
C LEU A 125 3.67 -2.78 -7.47
N ILE A 126 3.72 -1.90 -8.47
CA ILE A 126 2.85 -0.74 -8.57
C ILE A 126 2.26 -0.66 -9.98
N ALA A 127 0.93 -0.70 -10.07
CA ALA A 127 0.20 -0.33 -11.28
C ALA A 127 -0.25 1.12 -11.23
N LYS A 128 -0.23 1.79 -12.38
CA LYS A 128 -0.68 3.17 -12.55
C LYS A 128 -1.63 3.29 -13.74
N ASP A 129 -2.55 4.24 -13.66
CA ASP A 129 -3.36 4.64 -14.81
C ASP A 129 -2.56 5.54 -15.79
N GLU A 130 -3.17 5.87 -16.91
CA GLU A 130 -2.58 6.73 -17.96
C GLU A 130 -2.24 8.15 -17.46
N THR A 131 -2.85 8.59 -16.35
CA THR A 131 -2.58 9.88 -15.72
C THR A 131 -1.48 9.81 -14.66
N GLY A 132 -0.91 8.62 -14.43
CA GLY A 132 0.16 8.36 -13.48
C GLY A 132 -0.31 8.18 -12.03
N ASN A 133 -1.62 8.07 -11.78
CA ASN A 133 -2.13 7.74 -10.45
C ASN A 133 -1.95 6.25 -10.19
N ILE A 134 -1.55 5.89 -8.97
CA ILE A 134 -1.52 4.50 -8.52
C ILE A 134 -2.94 3.95 -8.54
N THR A 135 -3.14 2.76 -9.11
CA THR A 135 -4.42 2.05 -9.14
C THR A 135 -4.40 0.81 -8.23
N GLU A 136 -3.23 0.19 -8.12
CA GLU A 136 -3.02 -1.00 -7.30
C GLU A 136 -1.55 -1.11 -6.87
N VAL A 137 -1.33 -1.66 -5.68
CA VAL A 137 -0.01 -1.93 -5.11
C VAL A 137 0.01 -3.32 -4.51
N VAL A 138 1.06 -4.08 -4.78
CA VAL A 138 1.34 -5.35 -4.11
C VAL A 138 2.58 -5.19 -3.25
N ALA A 139 2.44 -5.37 -1.94
CA ALA A 139 3.58 -5.45 -1.02
C ALA A 139 4.00 -6.92 -0.86
N PHE A 140 5.30 -7.21 -0.88
CA PHE A 140 5.80 -8.58 -0.79
C PHE A 140 6.03 -9.06 0.64
N PHE A 141 6.24 -8.13 1.58
CA PHE A 141 6.61 -8.43 2.95
C PHE A 141 5.69 -7.75 3.96
N PRO A 142 5.29 -8.45 5.04
CA PRO A 142 4.41 -7.88 6.07
C PRO A 142 4.93 -6.59 6.73
N THR A 143 6.25 -6.49 6.93
CA THR A 143 6.90 -5.33 7.57
C THR A 143 6.83 -4.04 6.74
N GLN A 144 6.46 -4.16 5.46
CA GLN A 144 6.19 -3.01 4.59
C GLN A 144 4.84 -2.37 4.87
N ILE A 145 4.00 -2.94 5.74
CA ILE A 145 2.60 -2.53 5.89
C ILE A 145 2.36 -2.04 7.32
N LYS A 146 1.81 -0.83 7.46
CA LYS A 146 1.40 -0.26 8.75
C LYS A 146 0.04 0.41 8.60
N SER A 147 -0.82 0.26 9.61
CA SER A 147 -2.13 0.94 9.59
C SER A 147 -1.95 2.46 9.69
N ALA A 148 -2.69 3.20 8.87
CA ALA A 148 -2.66 4.67 8.91
C ALA A 148 -3.45 5.24 10.10
N THR A 149 -4.48 4.54 10.58
CA THR A 149 -5.28 4.94 11.74
C THR A 149 -4.88 4.25 13.05
N ALA A 150 -4.68 2.93 13.03
CA ALA A 150 -4.52 2.12 14.24
C ALA A 150 -3.09 2.07 14.80
N ASN A 151 -2.07 2.44 14.01
CA ASN A 151 -0.70 2.54 14.51
C ASN A 151 -0.55 3.75 15.44
N ASN A 152 0.03 3.58 16.62
CA ASN A 152 0.21 4.61 17.65
C ASN A 152 1.41 5.54 17.41
N GLY A 153 2.23 5.27 16.39
CA GLY A 153 3.40 6.06 16.03
C GLY A 153 4.73 5.30 16.07
N ALA A 154 4.73 4.01 16.40
CA ALA A 154 5.96 3.20 16.47
C ALA A 154 6.59 2.95 15.09
N PHE A 155 5.80 2.60 14.07
CA PHE A 155 6.27 2.30 12.70
C PHE A 155 7.57 1.47 12.67
N ASP A 156 7.67 0.38 13.43
CA ASP A 156 8.91 -0.42 13.49
C ASP A 156 9.11 -1.21 12.18
N PRO A 157 10.23 -1.02 11.45
CA PRO A 157 10.52 -1.76 10.22
C PRO A 157 10.76 -3.26 10.41
N ASN A 158 10.92 -3.75 11.64
CA ASN A 158 11.15 -5.17 11.92
C ASN A 158 9.93 -5.86 12.53
N ASN A 159 8.86 -5.11 12.82
CA ASN A 159 7.63 -5.68 13.36
C ASN A 159 6.55 -5.68 12.26
N PRO A 160 5.86 -6.80 11.97
CA PRO A 160 4.75 -6.81 11.01
C PRO A 160 3.41 -6.33 11.60
N CYS A 161 3.35 -6.00 12.89
CA CYS A 161 2.12 -5.54 13.53
C CYS A 161 1.63 -4.23 12.93
N LEU A 162 0.31 -4.16 12.67
CA LEU A 162 -0.38 -3.03 12.08
C LEU A 162 -0.61 -1.91 13.09
N ALA A 163 -1.06 -2.29 14.28
CA ALA A 163 -1.32 -1.42 15.42
C ALA A 163 -0.22 -1.66 16.45
N GLU A 164 0.87 -0.91 16.30
CA GLU A 164 1.92 -0.83 17.31
C GLU A 164 1.80 0.44 18.09
#